data_AF-A0A357N4Y6-F1
#
_entry.id   AF-A0A357N4Y6-F1
#
_cell.length_a   1.000
_cell.length_b   1.000
_cell.length_c   1.000
_cell.angle_alpha   90.00
_cell.angle_beta   90.00
_cell.angle_gamma   90.00
#
_symmetry.space_group_name_H-M   'P 1'
#
loop_
_entity.id
_entity.type
_entity.pdbx_description
1 polymer ?
#
loop_
_entity_poly.entity_id
_entity_poly.type
_entity_poly.pdbx_seq_one_letter_code
_entity_poly.pdbx_strand_id
1 'polypeptide(L)'
;MTQLRATPLLIATVILATGCSTLQAHRDPWCRQLAAYANTAQVDAPRSIELVTDWSCWSKGCEDDGSDAGKQFCRWLIPNTSTEFASANIRHMLACLDPTAIHAGRMRSTPVYMTGKVQVYGAPMIDEDVMVTVEYADGIEGQLPHMKIQAERIPLDD
;
A
#
# COMPACT_ATOMS: atom_id res chain seq x y z
N MET A 1 -54.92 4.11 -23.51
CA MET A 1 -54.11 4.92 -22.59
C MET A 1 -53.30 3.95 -21.73
N THR A 2 -52.05 3.67 -22.16
CA THR A 2 -50.77 4.12 -21.53
C THR A 2 -50.46 3.33 -20.25
N GLN A 3 -49.65 2.26 -20.37
CA GLN A 3 -48.19 2.25 -20.13
C GLN A 3 -47.84 1.99 -18.65
N LEU A 4 -47.38 0.77 -18.37
CA LEU A 4 -46.50 0.47 -17.22
C LEU A 4 -45.52 -0.63 -17.67
N ARG A 5 -44.59 -0.24 -18.54
CA ARG A 5 -43.34 -0.96 -18.81
C ARG A 5 -42.20 0.00 -18.51
N ALA A 6 -41.84 0.13 -17.24
CA ALA A 6 -40.69 0.93 -16.83
C ALA A 6 -40.10 0.42 -15.51
N THR A 7 -39.77 -0.88 -15.45
CA THR A 7 -39.07 -1.43 -14.28
C THR A 7 -37.98 -2.43 -14.71
N PRO A 8 -36.99 -1.99 -15.51
CA PRO A 8 -35.65 -2.55 -15.32
C PRO A 8 -34.53 -1.48 -15.28
N LEU A 9 -34.86 -0.18 -15.36
CA LEU A 9 -33.84 0.86 -15.46
C LEU A 9 -33.22 1.28 -14.12
N LEU A 10 -33.91 1.05 -13.01
CA LEU A 10 -33.48 1.52 -11.67
C LEU A 10 -32.38 0.65 -11.03
N ILE A 11 -32.19 -0.59 -11.49
CA ILE A 11 -31.16 -1.50 -10.94
C ILE A 11 -29.78 -1.22 -11.56
N ALA A 12 -29.73 -0.70 -12.80
CA ALA A 12 -28.48 -0.46 -13.50
C ALA A 12 -27.67 0.74 -12.95
N THR A 13 -28.31 1.71 -12.33
CA THR A 13 -27.64 2.93 -11.82
C THR A 13 -26.92 2.73 -10.49
N VAL A 14 -27.31 1.74 -9.67
CA VAL A 14 -26.67 1.52 -8.35
C VAL A 14 -25.31 0.82 -8.49
N ILE A 15 -25.10 0.03 -9.55
CA ILE A 15 -23.87 -0.75 -9.77
C ILE A 15 -22.68 0.14 -10.19
N LEU A 16 -22.94 1.34 -10.73
CA LEU A 16 -21.88 2.25 -11.21
C LEU A 16 -21.19 3.05 -10.08
N ALA A 17 -21.81 3.15 -8.90
CA ALA A 17 -21.25 3.95 -7.80
C ALA A 17 -20.26 3.16 -6.91
N THR A 18 -20.35 1.84 -6.88
CA THR A 18 -19.45 1.00 -6.06
C THR A 18 -18.11 0.71 -6.73
N GLY A 19 -17.96 0.99 -8.03
CA GLY A 19 -16.72 0.75 -8.79
C GLY A 19 -15.67 1.87 -8.71
N CYS A 20 -15.96 2.99 -8.05
CA CYS A 20 -15.04 4.14 -8.04
C CYS A 20 -13.77 3.89 -7.22
N SER A 21 -13.86 3.18 -6.09
CA SER A 21 -12.72 2.98 -5.20
C SER A 21 -11.69 1.99 -5.76
N THR A 22 -12.14 0.90 -6.39
CA THR A 22 -11.26 -0.11 -7.01
C THR A 22 -10.59 0.43 -8.28
N LEU A 23 -11.29 1.23 -9.08
CA LEU A 23 -10.72 1.86 -10.27
C LEU A 23 -9.64 2.90 -9.92
N GLN A 24 -9.77 3.58 -8.78
CA GLN A 24 -8.80 4.57 -8.32
C GLN A 24 -7.49 3.90 -7.86
N ALA A 25 -7.56 2.79 -7.12
CA ALA A 25 -6.37 2.00 -6.76
C ALA A 25 -5.60 1.50 -7.99
N HIS A 26 -6.30 1.08 -9.06
CA HIS A 26 -5.68 0.67 -10.32
C HIS A 26 -4.91 1.78 -11.06
N ARG A 27 -5.30 3.04 -10.82
CA ARG A 27 -4.70 4.21 -11.48
C ARG A 27 -3.51 4.78 -10.70
N ASP A 28 -3.44 4.56 -9.39
CA ASP A 28 -2.34 5.03 -8.56
C ASP A 28 -1.04 4.25 -8.87
N PRO A 29 0.03 4.92 -9.34
CA PRO A 29 1.33 4.29 -9.56
C PRO A 29 1.89 3.57 -8.34
N TRP A 30 1.62 4.07 -7.12
CA TRP A 30 2.06 3.44 -5.88
C TRP A 30 1.50 2.04 -5.74
N CYS A 31 0.19 1.89 -5.87
CA CYS A 31 -0.48 0.63 -5.64
C CYS A 31 -0.07 -0.40 -6.70
N ARG A 32 0.13 0.04 -7.94
CA ARG A 32 0.62 -0.83 -9.02
C ARG A 32 2.04 -1.34 -8.77
N GLN A 33 2.94 -0.47 -8.31
CA GLN A 33 4.34 -0.83 -8.06
C GLN A 33 4.46 -1.74 -6.83
N LEU A 34 3.69 -1.45 -5.78
CA LEU A 34 3.57 -2.32 -4.62
C LEU A 34 3.07 -3.71 -5.00
N ALA A 35 1.98 -3.80 -5.77
CA ALA A 35 1.44 -5.09 -6.21
C ALA A 35 2.43 -5.87 -7.09
N ALA A 36 3.07 -5.18 -8.04
CA ALA A 36 4.08 -5.79 -8.89
C ALA A 36 5.26 -6.36 -8.09
N TYR A 37 5.69 -5.68 -7.02
CA TYR A 37 6.72 -6.17 -6.10
C TYR A 37 6.21 -7.35 -5.25
N ALA A 38 5.06 -7.18 -4.58
CA ALA A 38 4.51 -8.14 -3.64
C ALA A 38 4.23 -9.50 -4.30
N ASN A 39 3.68 -9.50 -5.52
CA ASN A 39 3.33 -10.73 -6.23
C ASN A 39 4.56 -11.55 -6.67
N THR A 40 5.79 -11.01 -6.56
CA THR A 40 7.04 -11.77 -6.79
C THR A 40 7.46 -12.64 -5.59
N ALA A 41 6.77 -12.54 -4.46
CA ALA A 41 6.96 -13.44 -3.33
C ALA A 41 6.62 -14.88 -3.73
N GLN A 42 7.44 -15.81 -3.24
CA GLN A 42 7.24 -17.24 -3.42
C GLN A 42 7.08 -17.89 -2.05
N VAL A 43 6.49 -19.09 -2.04
CA VAL A 43 6.43 -19.91 -0.83
C VAL A 43 7.86 -20.12 -0.31
N ASP A 44 8.06 -19.95 0.99
CA ASP A 44 9.35 -20.04 1.70
C ASP A 44 10.44 -19.05 1.24
N ALA A 45 10.10 -18.10 0.36
CA ALA A 45 11.01 -17.04 -0.10
C ALA A 45 10.27 -15.69 -0.07
N PRO A 46 10.03 -15.14 1.13
CA PRO A 46 9.40 -13.83 1.28
C PRO A 46 10.28 -12.75 0.68
N ARG A 47 9.64 -11.66 0.25
CA ARG A 47 10.32 -10.44 -0.19
C ARG A 47 10.34 -9.43 0.94
N SER A 48 11.43 -8.70 1.08
CA SER A 48 11.52 -7.59 2.04
C SER A 48 12.24 -6.39 1.45
N ILE A 49 11.71 -5.20 1.69
CA ILE A 49 12.43 -3.93 1.51
C ILE A 49 12.17 -3.00 2.69
N GLU A 50 13.07 -2.04 2.91
CA GLU A 50 12.92 -1.03 3.95
C GLU A 50 13.32 0.36 3.43
N LEU A 51 12.36 1.27 3.38
CA LEU A 51 12.60 2.68 3.08
C LEU A 51 12.92 3.41 4.39
N VAL A 52 14.07 4.08 4.45
CA VAL A 52 14.48 4.94 5.57
C VAL A 52 14.66 6.36 5.06
N THR A 53 14.14 7.34 5.78
CA THR A 53 14.28 8.76 5.44
C THR A 53 14.91 9.53 6.60
N ASP A 54 15.82 10.44 6.28
CA ASP A 54 16.41 11.36 7.24
C ASP A 54 16.30 12.78 6.71
N TRP A 55 15.30 13.51 7.23
CA TRP A 55 15.08 14.91 6.92
C TRP A 55 16.26 15.80 7.31
N SER A 56 16.90 15.53 8.45
CA SER A 56 17.97 16.37 8.99
C SER A 56 19.22 16.36 8.10
N CYS A 57 19.50 15.22 7.45
CA CYS A 57 20.60 15.05 6.51
C CYS A 57 20.15 15.16 5.04
N TRP A 58 18.88 15.45 4.78
CA TRP A 58 18.27 15.42 3.44
C TRP A 58 18.59 14.13 2.67
N SER A 59 18.47 12.99 3.34
CA SER A 59 18.83 11.69 2.77
C SER A 59 17.68 10.70 2.83
N LYS A 60 17.65 9.76 1.90
CA LYS A 60 16.75 8.61 1.92
C LYS A 60 17.47 7.41 1.34
N GLY A 61 17.25 6.27 1.96
CA GLY A 61 17.79 4.97 1.55
C GLY A 61 16.66 3.98 1.39
N CYS A 62 16.89 2.95 0.58
CA CYS A 62 16.01 1.80 0.50
C CYS A 62 16.88 0.55 0.52
N GLU A 63 16.74 -0.25 1.56
CA GLU A 63 17.39 -1.54 1.69
C GLU A 63 16.51 -2.59 1.01
N ASP A 64 17.11 -3.41 0.12
CA ASP A 64 16.43 -4.51 -0.56
C ASP A 64 16.99 -5.87 -0.16
N ASP A 65 16.19 -6.91 -0.36
CA ASP A 65 16.52 -8.31 -0.10
C ASP A 65 17.51 -8.93 -1.12
N GLY A 66 18.12 -8.13 -1.99
CA GLY A 66 19.03 -8.58 -3.05
C GLY A 66 18.32 -9.12 -4.29
N SER A 67 17.00 -9.28 -4.28
CA SER A 67 16.23 -9.71 -5.45
C SER A 67 16.11 -8.60 -6.49
N ASP A 68 15.92 -8.98 -7.75
CA ASP A 68 15.71 -8.00 -8.83
C ASP A 68 14.42 -7.18 -8.62
N ALA A 69 13.38 -7.81 -8.06
CA ALA A 69 12.12 -7.15 -7.70
C ALA A 69 12.33 -6.11 -6.59
N GLY A 70 13.06 -6.48 -5.51
CA GLY A 70 13.41 -5.57 -4.42
C GLY A 70 14.20 -4.36 -4.92
N LYS A 71 15.26 -4.59 -5.71
CA LYS A 71 16.08 -3.53 -6.32
C LYS A 71 15.26 -2.62 -7.21
N GLN A 72 14.37 -3.17 -8.03
CA GLN A 72 13.51 -2.39 -8.93
C GLN A 72 12.54 -1.52 -8.13
N PHE A 73 11.91 -2.10 -7.10
CA PHE A 73 10.95 -1.38 -6.28
C PHE A 73 11.63 -0.29 -5.45
N CYS A 74 12.78 -0.58 -4.83
CA CYS A 74 13.59 0.43 -4.15
C CYS A 74 14.01 1.57 -5.09
N ARG A 75 14.50 1.26 -6.30
CA ARG A 75 14.85 2.27 -7.31
C ARG A 75 13.65 3.15 -7.66
N TRP A 76 12.45 2.60 -7.67
CA TRP A 76 11.22 3.36 -7.91
C TRP A 76 10.81 4.19 -6.68
N LEU A 77 10.89 3.64 -5.47
CA LEU A 77 10.51 4.32 -4.23
C LEU A 77 11.33 5.58 -4.00
N ILE A 78 12.65 5.54 -4.22
CA ILE A 78 13.53 6.67 -3.95
C ILE A 78 13.00 7.97 -4.59
N PRO A 79 12.82 8.12 -5.92
CA PRO A 79 12.31 9.36 -6.49
C PRO A 79 10.81 9.63 -6.22
N ASN A 80 10.02 8.63 -5.83
CA ASN A 80 8.56 8.75 -5.67
C ASN A 80 8.09 8.91 -4.22
N THR A 81 9.02 9.09 -3.28
CA THR A 81 8.77 9.27 -1.85
C THR A 81 9.33 10.59 -1.34
N SER A 82 8.69 11.15 -0.30
CA SER A 82 9.17 12.35 0.37
C SER A 82 10.28 12.01 1.37
N THR A 83 11.34 12.81 1.39
CA THR A 83 12.33 12.78 2.48
C THR A 83 11.82 13.49 3.73
N GLU A 84 10.99 14.53 3.56
CA GLU A 84 10.45 15.38 4.63
C GLU A 84 9.28 14.74 5.37
N PHE A 85 8.40 14.11 4.61
CA PHE A 85 7.07 13.73 5.05
C PHE A 85 6.95 12.21 5.06
N ALA A 86 7.68 11.55 5.96
CA ALA A 86 7.67 10.09 6.09
C ALA A 86 6.26 9.53 6.36
N SER A 87 5.48 10.19 7.24
CA SER A 87 4.06 9.87 7.44
C SER A 87 3.21 9.90 6.18
N ALA A 88 3.54 10.73 5.18
CA ALA A 88 2.84 10.72 3.89
C ALA A 88 3.17 9.46 3.07
N ASN A 89 4.43 9.03 3.06
CA ASN A 89 4.86 7.78 2.42
C ASN A 89 4.11 6.58 3.04
N ILE A 90 4.05 6.54 4.37
CA ILE A 90 3.36 5.47 5.12
C ILE A 90 1.86 5.44 4.80
N ARG A 91 1.20 6.60 4.79
CA ARG A 91 -0.23 6.68 4.45
C ARG A 91 -0.53 6.24 3.02
N HIS A 92 0.29 6.63 2.04
CA HIS A 92 0.14 6.17 0.66
C HIS A 92 0.27 4.66 0.55
N MET A 93 1.28 4.07 1.19
CA MET A 93 1.47 2.62 1.21
C MET A 93 0.26 1.89 1.81
N LEU A 94 -0.18 2.31 3.00
CA LEU A 94 -1.29 1.66 3.70
C LEU A 94 -2.63 1.84 2.96
N ALA A 95 -2.84 2.98 2.29
CA ALA A 95 -4.03 3.21 1.48
C ALA A 95 -4.11 2.29 0.25
N CYS A 96 -2.98 1.82 -0.28
CA CYS A 96 -2.96 0.83 -1.35
C CYS A 96 -3.36 -0.56 -0.88
N LEU A 97 -3.01 -0.92 0.36
CA LEU A 97 -3.30 -2.23 0.93
C LEU A 97 -4.72 -2.33 1.46
N ASP A 98 -5.16 -1.33 2.22
CA ASP A 98 -6.50 -1.26 2.80
C ASP A 98 -7.05 0.17 2.68
N PRO A 99 -7.70 0.51 1.56
CA PRO A 99 -8.20 1.86 1.31
C PRO A 99 -9.34 2.29 2.23
N THR A 100 -9.94 1.35 2.97
CA THR A 100 -11.07 1.63 3.87
C THR A 100 -10.63 1.91 5.29
N ALA A 101 -9.45 1.42 5.69
CA ALA A 101 -8.90 1.64 7.01
C ALA A 101 -8.09 2.93 7.11
N ILE A 102 -8.03 3.47 8.33
CA ILE A 102 -7.34 4.73 8.65
C ILE A 102 -6.17 4.41 9.59
N HIS A 103 -5.30 3.49 9.17
CA HIS A 103 -4.18 2.97 9.98
C HIS A 103 -3.19 4.06 10.44
N ALA A 104 -3.05 5.13 9.65
CA ALA A 104 -2.08 6.21 9.89
C ALA A 104 -2.74 7.59 10.07
N GLY A 105 -4.04 7.63 10.41
CA GLY A 105 -4.81 8.87 10.57
C GLY A 105 -5.28 9.51 9.25
N ARG A 106 -6.04 10.62 9.35
CA ARG A 106 -6.54 11.39 8.18
C ARG A 106 -5.61 12.54 7.80
N MET A 107 -5.69 13.04 6.55
CA MET A 107 -4.85 14.16 6.08
C MET A 107 -4.94 15.45 6.91
N ARG A 108 -6.07 15.71 7.57
CA ARG A 108 -6.27 16.94 8.38
C ARG A 108 -5.78 16.83 9.82
N SER A 109 -5.27 15.67 10.22
CA SER A 109 -4.69 15.40 11.54
C SER A 109 -3.35 14.71 11.35
N THR A 110 -2.26 15.45 11.58
CA THR A 110 -0.91 14.91 11.54
C THR A 110 -0.55 14.44 12.94
N PRO A 111 -0.37 13.13 13.18
CA PRO A 111 0.09 12.65 14.47
C PRO A 111 1.50 13.18 14.72
N VAL A 112 1.82 13.49 15.98
CA VAL A 112 3.16 13.92 16.38
C VAL A 112 4.18 12.80 16.18
N TYR A 113 3.74 11.55 16.41
CA TYR A 113 4.48 10.34 16.10
C TYR A 113 3.51 9.25 15.65
N MET A 114 3.98 8.28 14.88
CA MET A 114 3.21 7.11 14.47
C MET A 114 4.11 5.89 14.38
N THR A 115 3.62 4.74 14.82
CA THR A 115 4.29 3.45 14.63
C THR A 115 3.26 2.34 14.61
N GLY A 116 3.57 1.25 13.91
CA GLY A 116 2.72 0.09 13.87
C GLY A 116 3.29 -1.00 12.99
N LYS A 117 2.63 -2.17 13.08
CA LYS A 117 2.87 -3.32 12.22
C LYS A 117 1.51 -3.85 11.77
N VAL A 118 1.24 -3.79 10.48
CA VAL A 118 -0.05 -4.16 9.89
C VAL A 118 0.15 -5.31 8.93
N GLN A 119 -0.70 -6.33 9.01
CA GLN A 119 -0.77 -7.43 8.05
C GLN A 119 -2.05 -7.28 7.24
N VAL A 120 -1.93 -7.39 5.92
CA VAL A 120 -3.05 -7.26 4.99
C VAL A 120 -3.07 -8.45 4.03
N TYR A 121 -4.26 -9.03 3.89
CA TYR A 121 -4.59 -10.12 2.97
C TYR A 121 -5.58 -9.60 1.93
N GLY A 122 -5.55 -10.15 0.72
CA GLY A 122 -6.52 -9.80 -0.34
C GLY A 122 -6.51 -8.31 -0.71
N ALA A 123 -5.36 -7.66 -0.62
CA ALA A 123 -5.20 -6.27 -1.01
C ALA A 123 -5.47 -6.09 -2.52
N PRO A 124 -6.01 -4.95 -2.96
CA PRO A 124 -6.26 -4.71 -4.39
C PRO A 124 -5.02 -4.92 -5.27
N MET A 125 -5.17 -5.68 -6.35
CA MET A 125 -4.11 -6.06 -7.32
C MET A 125 -3.04 -7.03 -6.79
N ILE A 126 -3.09 -7.40 -5.51
CA ILE A 126 -2.20 -8.39 -4.91
C ILE A 126 -2.88 -9.75 -5.01
N ASP A 127 -2.11 -10.80 -5.32
CA ASP A 127 -2.64 -12.16 -5.41
C ASP A 127 -3.28 -12.58 -4.07
N GLU A 128 -4.37 -13.35 -4.11
CA GLU A 128 -5.16 -13.69 -2.90
C GLU A 128 -4.36 -14.46 -1.84
N ASP A 129 -3.34 -15.20 -2.27
CA ASP A 129 -2.43 -16.00 -1.45
C ASP A 129 -1.18 -15.21 -1.01
N VAL A 130 -1.08 -13.92 -1.32
CA VAL A 130 0.03 -13.06 -0.88
C VAL A 130 -0.42 -12.16 0.26
N MET A 131 0.23 -12.33 1.40
CA MET A 131 0.11 -11.44 2.56
C MET A 131 1.19 -10.36 2.49
N VAL A 132 0.81 -9.11 2.75
CA VAL A 132 1.75 -8.00 2.91
C VAL A 132 1.76 -7.51 4.36
N THR A 133 2.94 -7.48 4.95
CA THR A 133 3.20 -6.87 6.26
C THR A 133 3.90 -5.53 6.07
N VAL A 134 3.39 -4.47 6.69
CA VAL A 134 4.02 -3.15 6.74
C VAL A 134 4.33 -2.78 8.19
N GLU A 135 5.60 -2.59 8.49
CA GLU A 135 6.09 -2.10 9.78
C GLU A 135 6.67 -0.70 9.58
N TYR A 136 6.33 0.24 10.46
CA TYR A 136 6.71 1.64 10.25
C TYR A 136 6.91 2.40 11.56
N ALA A 137 7.69 3.48 11.48
CA ALA A 137 7.73 4.53 12.48
C ALA A 137 8.01 5.90 11.85
N ASP A 138 7.47 6.96 12.47
CA ASP A 138 7.76 8.36 12.19
C ASP A 138 7.57 9.19 13.47
N GLY A 139 8.39 10.23 13.67
CA GLY A 139 8.30 11.14 14.82
C GLY A 139 8.73 10.57 16.18
N ILE A 140 9.42 9.43 16.23
CA ILE A 140 9.94 8.84 17.47
C ILE A 140 11.36 9.35 17.73
N GLU A 141 11.59 9.88 18.93
CA GLU A 141 12.91 10.39 19.33
C GLU A 141 13.97 9.27 19.31
N GLY A 142 15.13 9.57 18.71
CA GLY A 142 16.24 8.62 18.59
C GLY A 142 16.08 7.56 17.49
N GLN A 143 15.00 7.62 16.69
CA GLN A 143 14.74 6.68 15.61
C GLN A 143 14.48 7.41 14.30
N LEU A 144 15.17 7.00 13.22
CA LEU A 144 14.86 7.52 11.89
C LEU A 144 13.50 7.00 11.41
N PRO A 145 12.71 7.83 10.72
CA PRO A 145 11.49 7.36 10.08
C PRO A 145 11.79 6.25 9.08
N HIS A 146 11.01 5.18 9.15
CA HIS A 146 11.19 4.01 8.30
C HIS A 146 9.85 3.37 7.96
N MET A 147 9.84 2.64 6.85
CA MET A 147 8.73 1.84 6.38
C MET A 147 9.28 0.55 5.75
N LYS A 148 9.15 -0.54 6.48
CA LYS A 148 9.50 -1.88 6.05
C LYS A 148 8.29 -2.58 5.48
N ILE A 149 8.45 -3.16 4.29
CA ILE A 149 7.41 -3.88 3.56
C ILE A 149 7.92 -5.30 3.35
N GLN A 150 7.14 -6.26 3.82
CA GLN A 150 7.41 -7.68 3.62
C GLN A 150 6.22 -8.31 2.90
N ALA A 151 6.48 -9.06 1.83
CA ALA A 151 5.47 -9.83 1.10
C ALA A 151 5.79 -11.31 1.21
N GLU A 152 4.79 -12.12 1.56
CA GLU A 152 4.92 -13.55 1.75
C GLU A 152 3.78 -14.26 1.05
N ARG A 153 4.11 -15.27 0.24
CA ARG A 153 3.11 -16.13 -0.37
C ARG A 153 2.82 -17.28 0.59
N ILE A 154 1.58 -17.35 1.04
CA ILE A 154 1.10 -18.37 1.98
C ILE A 154 0.59 -19.54 1.16
N PRO A 155 0.99 -20.79 1.47
CA PRO A 155 0.41 -21.96 0.83
C PRO A 155 -1.11 -21.94 0.98
N LEU A 156 -1.83 -22.12 -0.13
CA LEU A 156 -3.26 -22.42 -0.05
C LEU A 156 -3.38 -23.84 0.50
N ASP A 157 -4.03 -23.99 1.66
CA ASP A 157 -4.45 -25.31 2.13
C ASP A 157 -5.49 -25.86 1.14
N ASP A 158 -5.19 -27.01 0.51
CA ASP A 158 -6.08 -27.76 -0.39
C ASP A 158 -7.33 -28.32 0.33
#